data_AF-R7AYX4-F1
#
_entry.id   AF-R7AYX4-F1
#
_cell.length_a   1.000
_cell.length_b   1.000
_cell.length_c   1.000
_cell.angle_alpha   90.00
_cell.angle_beta   90.00
_cell.angle_gamma   90.00
#
_symmetry.space_group_name_H-M   'P 1'
#
loop_
_entity.id
_entity.type
_entity.pdbx_description
1 polymer ?
#
loop_
_entity_poly.entity_id
_entity_poly.type
_entity_poly.pdbx_seq_one_letter_code
_entity_poly.pdbx_strand_id
1 'polypeptide(L)'
;MNRFFDSPWTKRGLSLLSIPYGIFLGFLAYWSVFYDIEVYEKVKFGFVLSIGCLAMGVMMFYTRRQLITMIVSIVTMPLLLPIVLLNFGEWEMLIPIVLVSVVAFFTSGSGEAAKTISGAVILMLYMLGALAYFFYTTVLVSSVQKSPGPSQISPSGAYRYEVTYSMDKCGGGTSVIVAPNTYDTSFSYMYCRAKGFDRTVYVNRPLSEPELEWTTEKRTDITAKILEINPDAVLSLSESQMHTLGRDQGFTMEIRVKDLNQKQLKTLGIVLPKSDGTAEVPEGMRLYTDDTITLDLSKLHAIGWTVTEDVKLSDLTDQQLAALGVAESGDVLYVNGNPQFRYYIAVLDSYYDMSKREIVID
;
A
#
# COMPACT_ATOMS: atom_id res chain seq x y z
N MET A 1 31.24 -36.92 18.13
CA MET A 1 30.29 -36.02 17.44
C MET A 1 29.06 -36.72 16.86
N ASN A 2 29.16 -37.91 16.25
CA ASN A 2 28.01 -38.55 15.57
C ASN A 2 26.80 -38.86 16.47
N ARG A 3 27.00 -39.28 17.73
CA ARG A 3 25.89 -39.56 18.66
C ARG A 3 25.03 -38.35 19.03
N PHE A 4 25.60 -37.14 18.99
CA PHE A 4 24.86 -35.92 19.32
C PHE A 4 23.90 -35.54 18.18
N PHE A 5 24.37 -35.60 16.95
CA PHE A 5 23.56 -35.32 15.77
C PHE A 5 22.48 -36.39 15.54
N ASP A 6 22.73 -37.66 15.88
CA ASP A 6 21.72 -38.70 15.65
C ASP A 6 20.56 -38.74 16.66
N SER A 7 20.63 -37.97 17.74
CA SER A 7 19.55 -37.90 18.72
C SER A 7 18.26 -37.35 18.10
N PRO A 8 17.10 -38.00 18.30
CA PRO A 8 15.82 -37.48 17.86
C PRO A 8 15.51 -36.07 18.41
N TRP A 9 16.00 -35.76 19.62
CA TRP A 9 15.80 -34.46 20.27
C TRP A 9 16.62 -33.34 19.62
N THR A 10 17.85 -33.62 19.19
CA THR A 10 18.68 -32.63 18.48
C THR A 10 18.14 -32.36 17.08
N LYS A 11 17.62 -33.39 16.38
CA LYS A 11 16.94 -33.21 15.09
C LYS A 11 15.65 -32.38 15.20
N ARG A 12 14.87 -32.57 16.27
CA ARG A 12 13.69 -31.74 16.56
C ARG A 12 14.06 -30.30 16.90
N GLY A 13 15.04 -30.10 17.79
CA GLY A 13 15.55 -28.76 18.10
C GLY A 13 16.08 -28.03 16.87
N LEU A 14 16.84 -28.73 16.02
CA LEU A 14 17.37 -28.15 14.79
C LEU A 14 16.29 -27.83 13.75
N SER A 15 15.16 -28.56 13.75
CA SER A 15 14.04 -28.24 12.84
C SER A 15 13.36 -26.92 13.15
N LEU A 16 13.47 -26.39 14.38
CA LEU A 16 12.95 -25.06 14.70
C LEU A 16 13.69 -23.95 13.95
N LEU A 17 14.95 -24.19 13.56
CA LEU A 17 15.73 -23.24 12.78
C LEU A 17 15.24 -23.12 11.33
N SER A 18 14.36 -24.01 10.83
CA SER A 18 13.72 -23.78 9.52
C SER A 18 12.61 -22.72 9.59
N ILE A 19 12.03 -22.46 10.77
CA ILE A 19 10.96 -21.46 10.93
C ILE A 19 11.44 -20.05 10.55
N PRO A 20 12.63 -19.58 11.01
CA PRO A 20 13.20 -18.32 10.54
C PRO A 20 13.29 -18.18 9.02
N TYR A 21 13.59 -19.25 8.27
CA TYR A 21 13.62 -19.21 6.80
C TYR A 21 12.23 -18.99 6.20
N GLY A 22 11.22 -19.69 6.72
CA GLY A 22 9.83 -19.49 6.30
C GLY A 22 9.32 -18.08 6.62
N ILE A 23 9.66 -17.55 7.80
CA ILE A 23 9.34 -16.17 8.21
C ILE A 23 10.04 -15.16 7.30
N PHE A 24 11.32 -15.38 6.99
CA PHE A 24 12.08 -14.54 6.07
C PHE A 24 11.41 -14.48 4.69
N LEU A 25 11.00 -15.61 4.12
CA LEU A 25 10.26 -15.63 2.85
C LEU A 25 8.87 -15.00 2.96
N GLY A 26 8.20 -15.12 4.10
CA GLY A 26 6.94 -14.42 4.36
C GLY A 26 7.12 -12.89 4.35
N PHE A 27 8.15 -12.38 5.02
CA PHE A 27 8.51 -10.96 5.00
C PHE A 27 8.90 -10.51 3.59
N LEU A 28 9.69 -11.30 2.87
CA LEU A 28 10.10 -10.97 1.51
C LEU A 28 8.90 -10.95 0.56
N ALA A 29 7.97 -11.90 0.69
CA ALA A 29 6.73 -11.91 -0.08
C ALA A 29 5.88 -10.65 0.20
N TYR A 30 5.75 -10.26 1.47
CA TYR A 30 5.10 -9.01 1.84
C TYR A 30 5.80 -7.80 1.23
N TRP A 31 7.13 -7.72 1.32
CA TRP A 31 7.88 -6.62 0.70
C TRP A 31 7.77 -6.60 -0.81
N SER A 32 7.73 -7.75 -1.48
CA SER A 32 7.58 -7.84 -2.93
C SER A 32 6.26 -7.22 -3.43
N VAL A 33 5.20 -7.31 -2.62
CA VAL A 33 3.88 -6.74 -2.94
C VAL A 33 3.86 -5.23 -2.74
N PHE A 34 4.55 -4.74 -1.72
CA PHE A 34 4.42 -3.35 -1.27
C PHE A 34 5.64 -2.49 -1.60
N TYR A 35 6.77 -3.04 -2.00
CA TYR A 35 7.99 -2.28 -2.24
C TYR A 35 8.64 -2.71 -3.55
N ASP A 36 9.23 -1.74 -4.25
CA ASP A 36 10.22 -2.02 -5.29
C ASP A 36 11.56 -2.26 -4.61
N ILE A 37 12.09 -3.44 -4.83
CA ILE A 37 13.35 -3.89 -4.27
C ILE A 37 14.45 -3.62 -5.30
N GLU A 38 15.33 -2.68 -5.00
CA GLU A 38 16.50 -2.35 -5.82
C GLU A 38 17.79 -2.77 -5.09
N VAL A 39 18.70 -3.48 -5.76
CA VAL A 39 19.95 -3.96 -5.18
C VAL A 39 21.14 -3.13 -5.68
N TYR A 40 21.84 -2.44 -4.79
CA TYR A 40 23.00 -1.58 -5.15
C TYR A 40 24.23 -2.40 -5.54
N GLU A 41 24.72 -3.23 -4.61
CA GLU A 41 25.91 -4.06 -4.79
C GLU A 41 25.54 -5.49 -5.15
N LYS A 42 24.89 -5.59 -6.30
CA LYS A 42 24.38 -6.79 -6.96
C LYS A 42 25.18 -8.08 -6.65
N VAL A 43 26.46 -8.09 -7.01
CA VAL A 43 27.37 -9.24 -6.80
C VAL A 43 27.57 -9.62 -5.32
N LYS A 44 27.82 -8.64 -4.44
CA LYS A 44 28.09 -8.90 -3.02
C LYS A 44 26.84 -9.38 -2.30
N PHE A 45 25.70 -8.75 -2.59
CA PHE A 45 24.41 -9.16 -2.04
C PHE A 45 24.06 -10.59 -2.45
N GLY A 46 24.16 -10.90 -3.75
CA GLY A 46 23.90 -12.25 -4.27
C GLY A 46 24.79 -13.30 -3.62
N PHE A 47 26.08 -12.99 -3.38
CA PHE A 47 27.00 -13.92 -2.71
C PHE A 47 26.62 -14.17 -1.24
N VAL A 48 26.36 -13.11 -0.46
CA VAL A 48 25.98 -13.23 0.95
C VAL A 48 24.66 -13.98 1.10
N LEU A 49 23.66 -13.63 0.28
CA LEU A 49 22.35 -14.30 0.26
C LEU A 49 22.48 -15.76 -0.13
N SER A 50 23.32 -16.09 -1.12
CA SER A 50 23.56 -17.47 -1.55
C SER A 50 24.14 -18.34 -0.44
N ILE A 51 25.14 -17.83 0.29
CA ILE A 51 25.73 -18.54 1.44
C ILE A 51 24.68 -18.79 2.52
N GLY A 52 23.90 -17.76 2.86
CA GLY A 52 22.82 -17.86 3.84
C GLY A 52 21.77 -18.89 3.43
N CYS A 53 21.28 -18.81 2.19
CA CYS A 53 20.31 -19.75 1.64
C CYS A 53 20.86 -21.18 1.60
N LEU A 54 22.11 -21.37 1.19
CA LEU A 54 22.74 -22.70 1.12
C LEU A 54 22.89 -23.31 2.52
N ALA A 55 23.31 -22.53 3.52
CA ALA A 55 23.40 -22.98 4.90
C ALA A 55 22.04 -23.44 5.44
N MET A 56 20.99 -22.65 5.18
CA MET A 56 19.61 -23.03 5.55
C MET A 56 19.13 -24.26 4.76
N GLY A 57 19.44 -24.36 3.47
CA GLY A 57 19.10 -25.52 2.63
C GLY A 57 19.74 -26.82 3.13
N VAL A 58 21.02 -26.79 3.49
CA VAL A 58 21.72 -27.95 4.08
C VAL A 58 21.07 -28.36 5.41
N MET A 59 20.71 -27.39 6.25
CA MET A 59 20.03 -27.64 7.51
C MET A 59 18.63 -28.24 7.31
N MET A 60 17.85 -27.73 6.34
CA MET A 60 16.54 -28.26 5.99
C MET A 60 16.64 -29.67 5.41
N PHE A 61 17.68 -29.95 4.61
CA PHE A 61 17.95 -31.30 4.12
C PHE A 61 18.24 -32.27 5.28
N TYR A 62 19.01 -31.85 6.27
CA TYR A 62 19.31 -32.66 7.45
C TYR A 62 18.06 -32.95 8.30
N THR A 63 17.20 -31.96 8.47
CA THR A 63 15.96 -32.04 9.28
C THR A 63 14.73 -32.47 8.49
N ARG A 64 14.88 -32.89 7.22
CA ARG A 64 13.81 -33.15 6.25
C ARG A 64 12.67 -34.06 6.72
N ARG A 65 12.92 -34.95 7.69
CA ARG A 65 11.92 -35.89 8.23
C ARG A 65 11.13 -35.33 9.41
N GLN A 66 11.49 -34.16 9.92
CA GLN A 66 10.76 -33.49 10.99
C GLN A 66 9.53 -32.77 10.42
N LEU A 67 8.44 -32.81 11.19
CA LEU A 67 7.17 -32.25 10.75
C LEU A 67 7.24 -30.74 10.49
N ILE A 68 7.98 -29.99 11.31
CA ILE A 68 8.17 -28.54 11.16
C ILE A 68 8.83 -28.22 9.82
N THR A 69 9.98 -28.83 9.53
CA THR A 69 10.70 -28.62 8.26
C THR A 69 9.85 -29.00 7.06
N MET A 70 9.07 -30.08 7.16
CA MET A 70 8.15 -30.50 6.11
C MET A 70 7.07 -29.45 5.81
N ILE A 71 6.42 -28.91 6.85
CA ILE A 71 5.41 -27.86 6.70
C ILE A 71 6.06 -26.60 6.11
N VAL A 72 7.21 -26.18 6.64
CA VAL A 72 7.95 -25.02 6.13
C VAL A 72 8.26 -25.20 4.64
N SER A 73 8.85 -26.33 4.22
CA SER A 73 9.16 -26.58 2.80
C SER A 73 7.95 -26.52 1.87
N ILE A 74 6.76 -26.93 2.35
CA ILE A 74 5.52 -26.85 1.56
C ILE A 74 4.98 -25.42 1.53
N VAL A 75 5.00 -24.70 2.67
CA VAL A 75 4.49 -23.33 2.79
C VAL A 75 5.38 -22.31 2.06
N THR A 76 6.69 -22.55 1.99
CA THR A 76 7.60 -21.63 1.28
C THR A 76 7.34 -21.58 -0.22
N MET A 77 6.78 -22.64 -0.81
CA MET A 77 6.45 -22.68 -2.24
C MET A 77 5.42 -21.61 -2.66
N PRO A 78 4.19 -21.56 -2.11
CA PRO A 78 3.25 -20.51 -2.49
C PRO A 78 3.75 -19.10 -2.17
N LEU A 79 4.61 -18.92 -1.15
CA LEU A 79 5.22 -17.62 -0.84
C LEU A 79 6.18 -17.12 -1.92
N LEU A 80 6.79 -18.02 -2.70
CA LEU A 80 7.66 -17.64 -3.81
C LEU A 80 6.90 -17.00 -4.97
N LEU A 81 5.59 -17.25 -5.13
CA LEU A 81 4.81 -16.72 -6.25
C LEU A 81 4.88 -15.18 -6.32
N PRO A 82 4.48 -14.41 -5.30
CA PRO A 82 4.59 -12.96 -5.34
C PRO A 82 6.05 -12.49 -5.42
N ILE A 83 7.00 -13.23 -4.82
CA ILE A 83 8.43 -12.88 -4.87
C ILE A 83 8.96 -12.93 -6.31
N VAL A 84 8.65 -14.01 -7.04
CA VAL A 84 9.15 -14.23 -8.40
C VAL A 84 8.44 -13.33 -9.41
N LEU A 85 7.12 -13.15 -9.29
CA LEU A 85 6.36 -12.34 -10.24
C LEU A 85 6.67 -10.85 -10.10
N LEU A 86 6.74 -10.32 -8.87
CA LEU A 86 6.81 -8.88 -8.64
C LEU A 86 8.24 -8.32 -8.59
N ASN A 87 9.25 -9.17 -8.38
CA ASN A 87 10.67 -8.75 -8.46
C ASN A 87 11.36 -9.30 -9.71
N PHE A 88 10.59 -9.48 -10.80
CA PHE A 88 11.12 -10.00 -12.05
C PHE A 88 12.13 -9.02 -12.66
N GLY A 89 13.42 -9.33 -12.53
CA GLY A 89 14.52 -8.45 -12.93
C GLY A 89 15.71 -8.51 -11.97
N GLU A 90 15.44 -8.73 -10.69
CA GLU A 90 16.48 -8.85 -9.65
C GLU A 90 16.87 -10.33 -9.42
N TRP A 91 17.44 -10.93 -10.48
CA TRP A 91 17.80 -12.36 -10.54
C TRP A 91 18.72 -12.83 -9.41
N GLU A 92 19.58 -11.96 -8.92
CA GLU A 92 20.56 -12.30 -7.86
C GLU A 92 19.90 -12.61 -6.53
N MET A 93 18.75 -11.98 -6.26
CA MET A 93 17.89 -12.31 -5.12
C MET A 93 17.09 -13.60 -5.38
N LEU A 94 16.52 -13.70 -6.59
CA LEU A 94 15.60 -14.77 -6.94
C LEU A 94 16.27 -16.15 -7.00
N ILE A 95 17.44 -16.24 -7.66
CA ILE A 95 18.08 -17.54 -7.95
C ILE A 95 18.34 -18.35 -6.68
N PRO A 96 19.01 -17.83 -5.63
CA PRO A 96 19.32 -18.62 -4.44
C PRO A 96 18.06 -19.04 -3.68
N ILE A 97 17.08 -18.15 -3.58
CA ILE A 97 15.84 -18.34 -2.84
C ILE A 97 14.96 -19.41 -3.51
N VAL A 98 14.78 -19.30 -4.83
CA VAL A 98 14.01 -20.26 -5.61
C VAL A 98 14.70 -21.62 -5.57
N LEU A 99 16.01 -21.67 -5.81
CA LEU A 99 16.77 -22.92 -5.83
C LEU A 99 16.64 -23.68 -4.50
N VAL A 100 16.90 -23.02 -3.37
CA VAL A 100 16.85 -23.67 -2.06
C VAL A 100 15.45 -24.12 -1.72
N SER A 101 14.44 -23.31 -1.98
CA SER A 101 13.04 -23.66 -1.70
C SER A 101 12.58 -24.85 -2.54
N VAL A 102 12.90 -24.89 -3.84
CA VAL A 102 12.55 -25.99 -4.76
C VAL A 102 13.24 -27.28 -4.32
N VAL A 103 14.54 -27.24 -4.05
CA VAL A 103 15.28 -28.39 -3.54
C VAL A 103 14.72 -28.85 -2.19
N ALA A 104 14.41 -27.93 -1.28
CA ALA A 104 13.83 -28.25 0.04
C ALA A 104 12.45 -28.89 -0.06
N PHE A 105 11.63 -28.50 -1.04
CA PHE A 105 10.32 -29.12 -1.30
C PHE A 105 10.48 -30.58 -1.79
N PHE A 106 11.28 -30.82 -2.82
CA PHE A 106 11.48 -32.17 -3.37
C PHE A 106 12.16 -33.12 -2.39
N THR A 107 13.16 -32.61 -1.67
CA THR A 107 13.91 -33.40 -0.67
C THR A 107 13.18 -33.52 0.67
N SER A 108 12.04 -32.86 0.85
CA SER A 108 11.23 -32.99 2.07
C SER A 108 10.84 -34.45 2.31
N GLY A 109 10.79 -34.83 3.59
CA GLY A 109 10.38 -36.17 4.03
C GLY A 109 8.87 -36.40 3.98
N SER A 110 8.11 -35.52 3.31
CA SER A 110 6.68 -35.68 3.08
C SER A 110 6.40 -36.92 2.23
N GLY A 111 5.24 -37.54 2.43
CA GLY A 111 4.82 -38.68 1.61
C GLY A 111 4.77 -38.31 0.12
N GLU A 112 5.07 -39.26 -0.75
CA GLU A 112 5.08 -39.04 -2.21
C GLU A 112 3.73 -38.49 -2.70
N ALA A 113 2.62 -39.05 -2.21
CA ALA A 113 1.28 -38.57 -2.51
C ALA A 113 1.07 -37.09 -2.11
N ALA A 114 1.55 -36.68 -0.93
CA ALA A 114 1.41 -35.31 -0.45
C ALA A 114 2.24 -34.32 -1.29
N LYS A 115 3.45 -34.69 -1.71
CA LYS A 115 4.27 -33.87 -2.61
C LYS A 115 3.64 -33.75 -4.00
N THR A 116 3.09 -34.83 -4.54
CA THR A 116 2.41 -34.80 -5.84
C THR A 116 1.17 -33.91 -5.80
N ILE A 117 0.33 -34.05 -4.78
CA ILE A 117 -0.89 -33.24 -4.63
C ILE A 117 -0.53 -31.76 -4.40
N SER A 118 0.33 -31.46 -3.42
CA SER A 118 0.74 -30.08 -3.16
C SER A 118 1.46 -29.45 -4.34
N GLY A 119 2.37 -30.19 -4.99
CA GLY A 119 3.07 -29.74 -6.19
C GLY A 119 2.11 -29.42 -7.34
N ALA A 120 1.10 -30.25 -7.57
CA ALA A 120 0.08 -29.99 -8.59
C ALA A 120 -0.75 -28.73 -8.28
N VAL A 121 -1.17 -28.55 -7.02
CA VAL A 121 -1.93 -27.36 -6.59
C VAL A 121 -1.08 -26.09 -6.69
N ILE A 122 0.17 -26.14 -6.23
CA ILE A 122 1.13 -25.03 -6.30
C ILE A 122 1.41 -24.69 -7.77
N LEU A 123 1.65 -25.68 -8.62
CA LEU A 123 1.89 -25.45 -10.04
C LEU A 123 0.68 -24.79 -10.71
N MET A 124 -0.55 -25.23 -10.40
CA MET A 124 -1.77 -24.59 -10.89
C MET A 124 -1.88 -23.14 -10.42
N LEU A 125 -1.57 -22.86 -9.15
CA LEU A 125 -1.55 -21.51 -8.59
C LEU A 125 -0.53 -20.63 -9.33
N TYR A 126 0.65 -21.16 -9.67
CA TYR A 126 1.67 -20.44 -10.43
C TYR A 126 1.23 -20.14 -11.85
N MET A 127 0.60 -21.09 -12.52
CA MET A 127 0.07 -20.88 -13.87
C MET A 127 -1.02 -19.80 -13.87
N LEU A 128 -1.95 -19.84 -12.91
CA LEU A 128 -3.00 -18.83 -12.78
C LEU A 128 -2.42 -17.46 -12.37
N GLY A 129 -1.48 -17.42 -11.43
CA GLY A 129 -0.83 -16.19 -10.99
C GLY A 129 -0.01 -15.53 -12.09
N ALA A 130 0.78 -16.30 -12.83
CA ALA A 130 1.53 -15.79 -13.98
C ALA A 130 0.59 -15.29 -15.08
N LEU A 131 -0.48 -16.04 -15.41
CA LEU A 131 -1.48 -15.60 -16.38
C LEU A 131 -2.14 -14.28 -15.95
N ALA A 132 -2.55 -14.16 -14.69
CA ALA A 132 -3.15 -12.94 -14.15
C ALA A 132 -2.16 -11.77 -14.19
N TYR A 133 -0.90 -11.99 -13.81
CA TYR A 133 0.16 -10.99 -13.87
C TYR A 133 0.41 -10.50 -15.30
N PHE A 134 0.63 -11.42 -16.26
CA PHE A 134 0.85 -11.03 -17.65
C PHE A 134 -0.37 -10.38 -18.28
N PHE A 135 -1.58 -10.83 -17.95
CA PHE A 135 -2.80 -10.18 -18.40
C PHE A 135 -2.86 -8.74 -17.87
N TYR A 136 -2.57 -8.54 -16.58
CA TYR A 136 -2.54 -7.21 -15.99
C TYR A 136 -1.48 -6.31 -16.66
N THR A 137 -0.22 -6.75 -16.73
CA THR A 137 0.88 -5.94 -17.26
C THR A 137 0.81 -5.72 -18.77
N THR A 138 0.17 -6.62 -19.53
CA THR A 138 0.06 -6.49 -20.99
C THR A 138 -1.22 -5.78 -21.44
N VAL A 139 -2.35 -6.00 -20.75
CA VAL A 139 -3.67 -5.50 -21.18
C VAL A 139 -4.07 -4.23 -20.43
N LEU A 140 -3.75 -4.14 -19.13
CA LEU A 140 -4.20 -3.03 -18.27
C LEU A 140 -3.13 -1.94 -18.14
N VAL A 141 -1.86 -2.32 -18.09
CA VAL A 141 -0.75 -1.36 -18.09
C VAL A 141 -0.39 -1.04 -19.54
N SER A 142 -0.47 0.24 -19.91
CA SER A 142 -0.11 0.68 -21.26
C SER A 142 1.40 0.52 -21.47
N SER A 143 1.79 0.00 -22.64
CA SER A 143 3.19 -0.19 -23.05
C SER A 143 3.92 1.12 -23.42
N VAL A 144 3.61 2.19 -22.69
CA VAL A 144 4.32 3.45 -22.82
C VAL A 144 5.72 3.22 -22.27
N GLN A 145 6.72 3.25 -23.15
CA GLN A 145 8.12 3.23 -22.72
C GLN A 145 8.36 4.51 -21.91
N LYS A 146 8.44 4.32 -20.58
CA LYS A 146 8.85 5.37 -19.65
C LYS A 146 10.37 5.33 -19.57
N SER A 147 11.04 6.37 -20.05
CA SER A 147 12.44 6.59 -19.74
C SER A 147 12.53 7.28 -18.39
N PRO A 148 13.38 6.80 -17.46
CA PRO A 148 13.64 7.50 -16.22
C PRO A 148 14.32 8.84 -16.54
N GLY A 149 13.88 9.88 -15.83
CA GLY A 149 14.45 11.23 -15.88
C GLY A 149 15.14 11.60 -14.56
N PRO A 150 15.39 12.90 -14.32
CA PRO A 150 15.97 13.35 -13.06
C PRO A 150 15.06 13.00 -11.88
N SER A 151 15.68 12.62 -10.76
CA SER A 151 15.01 12.41 -9.48
C SER A 151 15.80 13.11 -8.38
N GLN A 152 15.09 13.76 -7.47
CA GLN A 152 15.69 14.45 -6.34
C GLN A 152 14.79 14.36 -5.10
N ILE A 153 15.43 14.28 -3.94
CA ILE A 153 14.80 14.30 -2.62
C ILE A 153 14.59 15.76 -2.19
N SER A 154 13.47 16.02 -1.50
CA SER A 154 13.16 17.33 -0.97
C SER A 154 14.15 17.78 0.12
N PRO A 155 14.30 19.09 0.39
CA PRO A 155 15.19 19.61 1.43
C PRO A 155 14.94 19.03 2.82
N SER A 156 13.67 18.75 3.17
CA SER A 156 13.34 18.11 4.44
C SER A 156 13.62 16.60 4.48
N GLY A 157 13.83 15.97 3.32
CA GLY A 157 13.94 14.52 3.19
C GLY A 157 12.60 13.77 3.22
N ALA A 158 11.47 14.46 3.36
CA ALA A 158 10.16 13.84 3.49
C ALA A 158 9.55 13.38 2.16
N TYR A 159 9.89 14.03 1.05
CA TYR A 159 9.33 13.75 -0.27
C TYR A 159 10.44 13.53 -1.30
N ARG A 160 10.11 12.86 -2.39
CA ARG A 160 10.94 12.76 -3.59
C ARG A 160 10.09 13.04 -4.82
N TYR A 161 10.70 13.60 -5.86
CA TYR A 161 10.10 13.58 -7.18
C TYR A 161 10.87 12.68 -8.14
N GLU A 162 10.18 12.18 -9.13
CA GLU A 162 10.75 11.50 -10.28
C GLU A 162 10.10 12.03 -11.56
N VAL A 163 10.94 12.33 -12.55
CA VAL A 163 10.46 12.68 -13.90
C VAL A 163 10.44 11.42 -14.72
N THR A 164 9.31 11.16 -15.38
CA THR A 164 9.17 10.06 -16.34
C THR A 164 8.87 10.63 -17.71
N TYR A 165 9.66 10.22 -18.70
CA TYR A 165 9.46 10.59 -20.09
C TYR A 165 8.74 9.45 -20.81
N SER A 166 7.51 9.72 -21.22
CA SER A 166 6.73 8.82 -22.08
C SER A 166 7.08 9.04 -23.55
N MET A 167 7.48 7.97 -24.25
CA MET A 167 7.70 8.00 -25.69
C MET A 167 6.50 7.38 -26.44
N ASP A 168 5.70 8.24 -27.06
CA ASP A 168 4.54 7.84 -27.87
C ASP A 168 4.71 8.32 -29.32
N LYS A 169 4.01 7.68 -30.28
CA LYS A 169 3.96 8.10 -31.70
C LYS A 169 3.48 9.54 -31.91
N CYS A 170 2.92 10.17 -30.88
CA CYS A 170 2.36 11.52 -30.87
C CYS A 170 3.32 12.60 -30.34
N GLY A 171 4.64 12.33 -30.29
CA GLY A 171 5.64 13.32 -29.84
C GLY A 171 5.99 13.26 -28.34
N GLY A 172 5.61 12.16 -27.68
CA GLY A 172 5.91 11.90 -26.27
C GLY A 172 5.29 12.87 -25.27
N GLY A 173 5.62 12.69 -24.00
CA GLY A 173 5.16 13.55 -22.91
C GLY A 173 6.02 13.42 -21.67
N THR A 174 6.04 14.48 -20.88
CA THR A 174 6.78 14.52 -19.61
C THR A 174 5.81 14.51 -18.45
N SER A 175 6.04 13.62 -17.48
CA SER A 175 5.26 13.53 -16.26
C SER A 175 6.17 13.66 -15.05
N VAL A 176 5.78 14.48 -14.08
CA VAL A 176 6.46 14.60 -12.78
C VAL A 176 5.59 13.92 -11.74
N ILE A 177 6.20 12.97 -11.03
CA ILE A 177 5.57 12.15 -10.01
C ILE A 177 6.19 12.52 -8.67
N VAL A 178 5.37 12.73 -7.64
CA VAL A 178 5.80 13.01 -6.26
C VAL A 178 5.33 11.90 -5.34
N ALA A 179 6.26 11.38 -4.55
CA ALA A 179 6.04 10.31 -3.60
C ALA A 179 6.69 10.61 -2.24
N PRO A 180 6.17 10.05 -1.14
CA PRO A 180 6.76 10.19 0.18
C PRO A 180 8.04 9.36 0.27
N ASN A 181 9.11 9.98 0.74
CA ASN A 181 10.40 9.34 0.95
C ASN A 181 10.51 8.71 2.36
N THR A 182 9.61 9.06 3.27
CA THR A 182 9.60 8.56 4.67
C THR A 182 9.30 7.07 4.81
N TYR A 183 8.57 6.49 3.86
CA TYR A 183 8.25 5.06 3.88
C TYR A 183 9.30 4.20 3.19
N ASP A 184 10.25 4.80 2.49
CA ASP A 184 11.33 4.07 1.85
C ASP A 184 12.30 3.55 2.91
N THR A 185 12.70 2.29 2.78
CA THR A 185 13.61 1.66 3.73
C THR A 185 14.90 1.30 3.03
N SER A 186 16.02 1.79 3.56
CA SER A 186 17.35 1.44 3.08
C SER A 186 18.00 0.40 4.00
N PHE A 187 18.53 -0.66 3.39
CA PHE A 187 19.38 -1.66 4.02
C PHE A 187 20.80 -1.58 3.43
N SER A 188 21.77 -2.19 4.10
CA SER A 188 23.18 -2.15 3.67
C SER A 188 23.44 -2.57 2.22
N TYR A 189 22.57 -3.39 1.63
CA TYR A 189 22.73 -3.93 0.28
C TYR A 189 21.52 -3.73 -0.64
N MET A 190 20.44 -3.16 -0.12
CA MET A 190 19.13 -3.16 -0.78
C MET A 190 18.36 -1.90 -0.42
N TYR A 191 17.68 -1.31 -1.39
CA TYR A 191 16.76 -0.21 -1.22
C TYR A 191 15.35 -0.69 -1.49
N CYS A 192 14.44 -0.43 -0.55
CA CYS A 192 13.03 -0.76 -0.70
C CYS A 192 12.24 0.53 -0.85
N ARG A 193 11.80 0.80 -2.08
CA ARG A 193 10.98 1.97 -2.41
C ARG A 193 9.51 1.62 -2.23
N ALA A 194 8.75 2.42 -1.48
CA ALA A 194 7.35 2.11 -1.21
C ALA A 194 6.46 2.31 -2.45
N LYS A 195 5.72 1.27 -2.87
CA LYS A 195 4.72 1.30 -3.94
C LYS A 195 3.40 1.92 -3.50
N GLY A 196 2.63 2.44 -4.46
CA GLY A 196 1.22 2.82 -4.22
C GLY A 196 0.98 4.19 -3.62
N PHE A 197 2.04 5.02 -3.58
CA PHE A 197 1.97 6.40 -3.13
C PHE A 197 2.30 7.41 -4.23
N ASP A 198 2.47 6.94 -5.47
CA ASP A 198 2.89 7.80 -6.57
C ASP A 198 1.75 8.72 -7.00
N ARG A 199 2.02 10.03 -7.02
CA ARG A 199 1.06 11.04 -7.46
C ARG A 199 1.65 11.84 -8.61
N THR A 200 1.00 11.79 -9.76
CA THR A 200 1.36 12.63 -10.91
C THR A 200 0.89 14.06 -10.67
N VAL A 201 1.83 14.99 -10.49
CA VAL A 201 1.53 16.40 -10.19
C VAL A 201 1.60 17.29 -11.42
N TYR A 202 2.34 16.87 -12.44
CA TYR A 202 2.50 17.62 -13.67
C TYR A 202 2.56 16.67 -14.85
N VAL A 203 1.85 17.02 -15.93
CA VAL A 203 1.90 16.33 -17.21
C VAL A 203 1.98 17.38 -18.29
N ASN A 204 2.99 17.27 -19.15
CA ASN A 204 3.13 18.13 -20.33
C ASN A 204 3.26 17.30 -21.59
N ARG A 205 2.62 17.80 -22.66
CA ARG A 205 2.71 17.26 -24.02
C ARG A 205 2.80 18.45 -24.97
N PRO A 206 3.80 18.52 -25.88
CA PRO A 206 4.79 17.49 -26.24
C PRO A 206 5.95 17.36 -25.22
N LEU A 207 6.85 16.40 -25.46
CA LEU A 207 8.01 16.14 -24.60
C LEU A 207 8.87 17.42 -24.40
N SER A 208 9.08 17.79 -23.14
CA SER A 208 9.89 18.95 -22.73
C SER A 208 10.57 18.67 -21.40
N GLU A 209 11.77 19.19 -21.19
CA GLU A 209 12.44 19.12 -19.90
C GLU A 209 11.90 20.23 -18.98
N PRO A 210 11.17 19.89 -17.90
CA PRO A 210 10.70 20.90 -16.97
C PRO A 210 11.84 21.40 -16.09
N GLU A 211 11.83 22.69 -15.77
CA GLU A 211 12.63 23.25 -14.69
C GLU A 211 12.00 22.89 -13.35
N LEU A 212 12.75 22.20 -12.50
CA LEU A 212 12.28 21.65 -11.23
C LEU A 212 13.07 22.24 -10.08
N GLU A 213 12.36 22.82 -9.11
CA GLU A 213 12.98 23.39 -7.91
C GLU A 213 12.15 23.04 -6.67
N TRP A 214 12.84 22.56 -5.64
CA TRP A 214 12.27 22.43 -4.31
C TRP A 214 12.53 23.69 -3.51
N THR A 215 11.47 24.25 -2.93
CA THR A 215 11.59 25.37 -2.00
C THR A 215 10.92 25.02 -0.68
N THR A 216 11.37 25.65 0.40
CA THR A 216 10.74 25.54 1.71
C THR A 216 9.91 26.79 1.96
N GLU A 217 8.60 26.61 2.10
CA GLU A 217 7.66 27.71 2.35
C GLU A 217 6.94 27.55 3.67
N LYS A 218 6.59 28.68 4.29
CA LYS A 218 5.79 28.71 5.52
C LYS A 218 4.32 28.48 5.21
N ARG A 219 3.64 27.81 6.15
CA ARG A 219 2.21 27.54 6.10
C ARG A 219 1.38 28.82 5.94
N THR A 220 1.75 29.89 6.65
CA THR A 220 1.07 31.18 6.58
C THR A 220 1.08 31.76 5.16
N ASP A 221 2.23 31.66 4.51
CA ASP A 221 2.46 32.24 3.19
C ASP A 221 1.73 31.41 2.13
N ILE A 222 1.73 30.08 2.28
CA ILE A 222 0.96 29.17 1.42
C ILE A 222 -0.55 29.45 1.54
N THR A 223 -1.05 29.61 2.77
CA THR A 223 -2.48 29.87 3.02
C THR A 223 -2.90 31.20 2.38
N ALA A 224 -2.10 32.25 2.55
CA ALA A 224 -2.34 33.54 1.91
C ALA A 224 -2.36 33.44 0.38
N LYS A 225 -1.39 32.74 -0.23
CA LYS A 225 -1.34 32.51 -1.69
C LYS A 225 -2.57 31.73 -2.19
N ILE A 226 -3.05 30.74 -1.44
CA ILE A 226 -4.24 29.95 -1.82
C ILE A 226 -5.49 30.84 -1.79
N LEU A 227 -5.67 31.63 -0.73
CA LEU A 227 -6.84 32.50 -0.58
C LEU A 227 -6.83 33.69 -1.56
N GLU A 228 -5.66 34.14 -2.01
CA GLU A 228 -5.54 35.14 -3.07
C GLU A 228 -6.06 34.60 -4.42
N ILE A 229 -5.76 33.33 -4.73
CA ILE A 229 -6.21 32.68 -5.97
C ILE A 229 -7.68 32.25 -5.86
N ASN A 230 -8.08 31.68 -4.72
CA ASN A 230 -9.43 31.19 -4.46
C ASN A 230 -9.88 31.52 -3.03
N PRO A 231 -10.60 32.64 -2.82
CA PRO A 231 -11.11 33.05 -1.51
C PRO A 231 -12.10 32.05 -0.90
N ASP A 232 -12.81 31.29 -1.74
CA ASP A 232 -13.81 30.29 -1.34
C ASP A 232 -13.21 28.87 -1.34
N ALA A 233 -11.90 28.73 -1.13
CA ALA A 233 -11.28 27.42 -0.97
C ALA A 233 -11.91 26.63 0.18
N VAL A 234 -12.46 25.46 -0.12
CA VAL A 234 -13.10 24.55 0.84
C VAL A 234 -12.17 23.37 1.10
N LEU A 235 -12.07 22.97 2.36
CA LEU A 235 -11.40 21.77 2.82
C LEU A 235 -12.43 20.77 3.34
N SER A 236 -12.44 19.56 2.80
CA SER A 236 -13.26 18.46 3.30
C SER A 236 -12.52 17.75 4.44
N LEU A 237 -12.96 17.99 5.68
CA LEU A 237 -12.39 17.37 6.87
C LEU A 237 -12.91 15.93 7.02
N SER A 238 -12.00 15.01 7.29
CA SER A 238 -12.33 13.64 7.73
C SER A 238 -12.78 13.61 9.19
N GLU A 239 -13.46 12.53 9.61
CA GLU A 239 -13.91 12.34 11.00
C GLU A 239 -12.80 12.53 12.05
N SER A 240 -11.58 12.04 11.77
CA SER A 240 -10.44 12.20 12.67
C SER A 240 -10.00 13.67 12.79
N GLN A 241 -10.05 14.42 11.69
CA GLN A 241 -9.74 15.84 11.67
C GLN A 241 -10.84 16.67 12.36
N MET A 242 -12.12 16.32 12.16
CA MET A 242 -13.25 16.94 12.87
C MET A 242 -13.10 16.77 14.39
N HIS A 243 -12.79 15.55 14.84
CA HIS A 243 -12.54 15.27 16.25
C HIS A 243 -11.34 16.07 16.79
N THR A 244 -10.27 16.19 16.01
CA THR A 244 -9.08 16.98 16.40
C THR A 244 -9.41 18.47 16.59
N LEU A 245 -10.35 18.99 15.80
CA LEU A 245 -10.81 20.37 15.91
C LEU A 245 -11.98 20.56 16.89
N GLY A 246 -12.47 19.49 17.52
CA GLY A 246 -13.64 19.51 18.40
C GLY A 246 -14.97 19.83 17.68
N ARG A 247 -15.02 19.61 16.36
CA ARG A 247 -16.19 19.85 15.50
C ARG A 247 -17.14 18.65 15.40
N ASP A 248 -16.71 17.50 15.89
CA ASP A 248 -17.51 16.29 15.99
C ASP A 248 -18.62 16.41 17.05
N GLN A 249 -18.40 17.22 18.09
CA GLN A 249 -19.34 17.40 19.18
C GLN A 249 -20.60 18.14 18.71
N GLY A 250 -21.72 17.41 18.65
CA GLY A 250 -23.00 17.94 18.18
C GLY A 250 -23.14 17.97 16.67
N PHE A 251 -22.23 17.31 15.93
CA PHE A 251 -22.38 17.15 14.49
C PHE A 251 -23.65 16.36 14.16
N THR A 252 -24.47 16.93 13.30
CA THR A 252 -25.69 16.30 12.80
C THR A 252 -25.81 16.50 11.30
N MET A 253 -26.19 15.44 10.59
CA MET A 253 -26.43 15.48 9.15
C MET A 253 -27.88 15.11 8.85
N GLU A 254 -28.52 15.88 7.98
CA GLU A 254 -29.83 15.52 7.43
C GLU A 254 -29.69 14.60 6.22
N ILE A 255 -30.35 13.45 6.28
CA ILE A 255 -30.33 12.44 5.22
C ILE A 255 -31.76 12.14 4.80
N ARG A 256 -31.99 11.99 3.51
CA ARG A 256 -33.29 11.54 3.01
C ARG A 256 -33.45 10.06 3.27
N VAL A 257 -34.59 9.67 3.84
CA VAL A 257 -34.83 8.27 4.22
C VAL A 257 -34.87 7.33 3.00
N LYS A 258 -35.20 7.89 1.82
CA LYS A 258 -35.19 7.19 0.52
C LYS A 258 -33.79 6.77 0.06
N ASP A 259 -32.75 7.43 0.54
CA ASP A 259 -31.35 7.14 0.16
C ASP A 259 -30.76 5.99 1.00
N LEU A 260 -31.49 5.52 2.00
CA LEU A 260 -31.07 4.45 2.91
C LEU A 260 -31.59 3.09 2.44
N ASN A 261 -30.71 2.09 2.48
CA ASN A 261 -31.10 0.71 2.19
C ASN A 261 -31.78 0.04 3.41
N GLN A 262 -32.46 -1.10 3.19
CA GLN A 262 -33.18 -1.81 4.25
C GLN A 262 -32.30 -2.24 5.43
N LYS A 263 -31.01 -2.55 5.20
CA LYS A 263 -30.07 -2.91 6.28
C LYS A 263 -29.75 -1.70 7.16
N GLN A 264 -29.55 -0.54 6.55
CA GLN A 264 -29.29 0.73 7.24
C GLN A 264 -30.51 1.17 8.04
N LEU A 265 -31.71 1.13 7.45
CA LEU A 265 -32.97 1.41 8.14
C LEU A 265 -33.17 0.49 9.34
N LYS A 266 -32.90 -0.82 9.19
CA LYS A 266 -32.97 -1.78 10.29
C LYS A 266 -31.98 -1.45 11.42
N THR A 267 -30.77 -1.04 11.06
CA THR A 267 -29.73 -0.65 12.02
C THR A 267 -30.11 0.61 12.80
N LEU A 268 -30.79 1.56 12.14
CA LEU A 268 -31.34 2.76 12.77
C LEU A 268 -32.64 2.52 13.54
N GLY A 269 -33.20 1.30 13.47
CA GLY A 269 -34.50 0.98 14.07
C GLY A 269 -35.66 1.71 13.41
N ILE A 270 -35.60 1.96 12.09
CA ILE A 270 -36.60 2.69 11.32
C ILE A 270 -37.40 1.74 10.42
N VAL A 271 -38.73 1.91 10.39
CA VAL A 271 -39.65 1.26 9.45
C VAL A 271 -40.32 2.31 8.58
N LEU A 272 -40.37 2.06 7.28
CA LEU A 272 -41.12 2.85 6.32
C LEU A 272 -42.53 2.27 6.11
N PRO A 273 -43.57 3.11 5.93
CA PRO A 273 -44.90 2.62 5.61
C PRO A 273 -44.93 1.89 4.25
N LYS A 274 -45.73 0.82 4.14
CA LYS A 274 -45.97 0.14 2.87
C LYS A 274 -46.76 1.04 1.93
N SER A 275 -46.73 0.75 0.63
CA SER A 275 -47.39 1.54 -0.42
C SER A 275 -48.91 1.66 -0.28
N ASP A 276 -49.52 0.82 0.57
CA ASP A 276 -50.93 0.83 0.93
C ASP A 276 -51.25 1.68 2.18
N GLY A 277 -50.26 2.35 2.76
CA GLY A 277 -50.38 3.15 3.99
C GLY A 277 -50.35 2.34 5.28
N THR A 278 -50.16 1.01 5.22
CA THR A 278 -50.07 0.14 6.39
C THR A 278 -48.61 -0.06 6.82
N ALA A 279 -48.35 -0.15 8.12
CA ALA A 279 -47.02 -0.45 8.64
C ALA A 279 -47.10 -1.41 9.83
N GLU A 280 -46.46 -2.58 9.70
CA GLU A 280 -46.19 -3.45 10.84
C GLU A 280 -44.88 -2.98 11.47
N VAL A 281 -44.94 -2.52 12.72
CA VAL A 281 -43.78 -2.02 13.45
C VAL A 281 -43.29 -3.11 14.40
N PRO A 282 -42.12 -3.73 14.14
CA PRO A 282 -41.53 -4.70 15.04
C PRO A 282 -41.15 -4.06 16.39
N GLU A 283 -41.07 -4.87 17.44
CA GLU A 283 -40.73 -4.41 18.78
C GLU A 283 -39.32 -3.78 18.81
N GLY A 284 -39.21 -2.54 19.28
CA GLY A 284 -37.97 -1.76 19.28
C GLY A 284 -37.72 -0.89 18.05
N MET A 285 -38.61 -0.92 17.05
CA MET A 285 -38.54 -0.10 15.83
C MET A 285 -39.49 1.11 15.89
N ARG A 286 -39.18 2.18 15.16
CA ARG A 286 -40.00 3.38 15.03
C ARG A 286 -40.49 3.53 13.61
N LEU A 287 -41.79 3.77 13.46
CA LEU A 287 -42.36 4.18 12.18
C LEU A 287 -41.90 5.60 11.87
N TYR A 288 -41.38 5.81 10.66
CA TYR A 288 -40.92 7.12 10.22
C TYR A 288 -41.69 7.54 8.97
N THR A 289 -42.33 8.70 9.07
CA THR A 289 -43.22 9.24 8.03
C THR A 289 -42.65 10.45 7.32
N ASP A 290 -41.59 11.05 7.86
CA ASP A 290 -40.95 12.22 7.26
C ASP A 290 -39.92 11.81 6.19
N ASP A 291 -39.71 12.69 5.21
CA ASP A 291 -38.80 12.42 4.08
C ASP A 291 -37.32 12.51 4.49
N THR A 292 -37.00 13.17 5.60
CA THR A 292 -35.62 13.39 6.11
C THR A 292 -35.46 12.98 7.58
N ILE A 293 -34.29 12.45 7.91
CA ILE A 293 -33.85 12.13 9.29
C ILE A 293 -32.57 12.90 9.61
N THR A 294 -32.48 13.41 10.83
CA THR A 294 -31.23 13.98 11.36
C THR A 294 -30.46 12.90 12.12
N LEU A 295 -29.25 12.58 11.66
CA LEU A 295 -28.39 11.59 12.29
C LEU A 295 -27.16 12.24 12.92
N ASP A 296 -26.82 11.77 14.11
CA ASP A 296 -25.55 12.06 14.79
C ASP A 296 -24.41 11.21 14.21
N LEU A 297 -23.17 11.61 14.49
CA LEU A 297 -21.96 10.91 14.02
C LEU A 297 -21.94 9.42 14.38
N SER A 298 -22.44 9.06 15.57
CA SER A 298 -22.48 7.67 16.04
C SER A 298 -23.41 6.80 15.20
N LYS A 299 -24.59 7.31 14.84
CA LYS A 299 -25.55 6.62 13.97
C LYS A 299 -25.06 6.55 12.53
N LEU A 300 -24.39 7.59 12.04
CA LEU A 300 -23.76 7.59 10.70
C LEU A 300 -22.68 6.51 10.58
N HIS A 301 -21.82 6.41 11.59
CA HIS A 301 -20.81 5.36 11.64
C HIS A 301 -21.44 3.96 11.76
N ALA A 302 -22.52 3.79 12.54
CA ALA A 302 -23.22 2.52 12.68
C ALA A 302 -23.83 1.99 11.36
N ILE A 303 -24.22 2.89 10.45
CA ILE A 303 -24.73 2.53 9.12
C ILE A 303 -23.62 2.41 8.05
N GLY A 304 -22.36 2.55 8.46
CA GLY A 304 -21.18 2.44 7.60
C GLY A 304 -20.99 3.61 6.63
N TRP A 305 -21.50 4.80 6.97
CA TRP A 305 -21.29 6.00 6.18
C TRP A 305 -19.99 6.69 6.61
N THR A 306 -19.21 7.13 5.64
CA THR A 306 -18.02 7.98 5.86
C THR A 306 -18.45 9.44 5.91
N VAL A 307 -18.25 10.10 7.06
CA VAL A 307 -18.63 11.49 7.24
C VAL A 307 -17.47 12.42 6.87
N THR A 308 -17.79 13.47 6.12
CA THR A 308 -16.87 14.58 5.87
C THR A 308 -17.60 15.90 6.09
N GLU A 309 -16.90 16.89 6.66
CA GLU A 309 -17.40 18.25 6.83
C GLU A 309 -16.61 19.21 5.94
N ASP A 310 -17.31 19.94 5.09
CA ASP A 310 -16.71 20.98 4.24
C ASP A 310 -16.58 22.29 5.02
N VAL A 311 -15.34 22.74 5.23
CA VAL A 311 -15.02 23.97 5.96
C VAL A 311 -14.21 24.90 5.07
N LYS A 312 -14.53 26.19 5.07
CA LYS A 312 -13.74 27.17 4.32
C LYS A 312 -12.35 27.32 4.94
N LEU A 313 -11.32 27.37 4.09
CA LEU A 313 -9.95 27.57 4.53
C LEU A 313 -9.75 28.91 5.26
N SER A 314 -10.53 29.94 4.91
CA SER A 314 -10.57 31.23 5.59
C SER A 314 -10.97 31.14 7.07
N ASP A 315 -11.71 30.10 7.44
CA ASP A 315 -12.29 29.95 8.78
C ASP A 315 -11.36 29.15 9.71
N LEU A 316 -10.25 28.62 9.16
CA LEU A 316 -9.26 27.87 9.91
C LEU A 316 -8.12 28.78 10.35
N THR A 317 -7.86 28.78 11.65
CA THR A 317 -6.70 29.47 12.22
C THR A 317 -5.41 28.68 11.98
N ASP A 318 -4.29 29.38 12.01
CA ASP A 318 -2.96 28.77 11.90
C ASP A 318 -2.73 27.68 12.97
N GLN A 319 -3.23 27.88 14.19
CA GLN A 319 -3.17 26.88 15.27
C GLN A 319 -4.00 25.63 14.97
N GLN A 320 -5.18 25.79 14.36
CA GLN A 320 -6.01 24.65 13.95
C GLN A 320 -5.33 23.85 12.85
N LEU A 321 -4.72 24.51 11.87
CA LEU A 321 -3.93 23.84 10.83
C LEU A 321 -2.73 23.09 11.42
N ALA A 322 -2.11 23.63 12.48
CA ALA A 322 -1.06 22.94 13.22
C ALA A 322 -1.58 21.69 13.93
N ALA A 323 -2.75 21.78 14.54
CA ALA A 323 -3.41 20.64 15.19
C ALA A 323 -3.75 19.53 14.19
N LEU A 324 -4.07 19.88 12.94
CA LEU A 324 -4.27 18.93 11.83
C LEU A 324 -2.97 18.28 11.32
N GLY A 325 -1.81 18.62 11.89
CA GLY A 325 -0.52 18.03 11.55
C GLY A 325 0.25 18.75 10.44
N VAL A 326 -0.23 19.91 9.97
CA VAL A 326 0.51 20.72 9.00
C VAL A 326 1.67 21.41 9.71
N ALA A 327 2.91 21.14 9.30
CA ALA A 327 4.10 21.79 9.85
C ALA A 327 4.11 23.32 9.60
N GLU A 328 4.90 24.08 10.37
CA GLU A 328 5.04 25.54 10.19
C GLU A 328 5.68 25.89 8.84
N SER A 329 6.63 25.06 8.40
CA SER A 329 7.29 25.15 7.11
C SER A 329 7.44 23.78 6.51
N GLY A 330 7.42 23.69 5.18
CA GLY A 330 7.62 22.43 4.48
C GLY A 330 7.84 22.61 3.00
N ASP A 331 7.92 21.47 2.31
CA ASP A 331 8.40 21.43 0.93
C ASP A 331 7.30 21.76 -0.09
N VAL A 332 7.65 22.60 -1.05
CA VAL A 332 6.84 22.96 -2.20
C VAL A 332 7.64 22.66 -3.46
N LEU A 333 7.05 21.92 -4.40
CA LEU A 333 7.67 21.63 -5.70
C LEU A 333 7.19 22.63 -6.73
N TYR A 334 8.14 23.34 -7.32
CA TYR A 334 7.92 24.23 -8.45
C TYR A 334 8.29 23.52 -9.74
N VAL A 335 7.39 23.59 -10.72
CA VAL A 335 7.61 23.10 -12.08
C VAL A 335 7.42 24.27 -13.03
N ASN A 336 8.47 24.66 -13.75
CA ASN A 336 8.50 25.85 -14.62
C ASN A 336 8.01 27.12 -13.89
N GLY A 337 8.50 27.35 -12.67
CA GLY A 337 8.14 28.51 -11.84
C GLY A 337 6.73 28.47 -11.22
N ASN A 338 5.95 27.40 -11.43
CA ASN A 338 4.61 27.27 -10.86
C ASN A 338 4.55 26.17 -9.79
N PRO A 339 3.89 26.41 -8.65
CA PRO A 339 3.78 25.41 -7.58
C PRO A 339 2.81 24.28 -7.96
N GLN A 340 3.34 23.08 -8.23
CA GLN A 340 2.56 21.89 -8.59
C GLN A 340 2.33 20.94 -7.41
N PHE A 341 3.17 21.00 -6.38
CA PHE A 341 2.98 20.21 -5.16
C PHE A 341 3.22 21.07 -3.93
N ARG A 342 2.40 20.89 -2.91
CA ARG A 342 2.54 21.55 -1.60
C ARG A 342 2.35 20.51 -0.51
N TYR A 343 3.31 20.36 0.41
CA TYR A 343 3.17 19.49 1.58
C TYR A 343 1.88 19.79 2.36
N TYR A 344 1.50 21.07 2.41
CA TYR A 344 0.29 21.58 3.05
C TYR A 344 -0.96 20.80 2.63
N ILE A 345 -1.17 20.66 1.32
CA ILE A 345 -2.33 19.96 0.76
C ILE A 345 -2.19 18.46 0.98
N ALA A 346 -0.97 17.92 0.82
CA ALA A 346 -0.72 16.49 1.00
C ALA A 346 -1.05 16.01 2.42
N VAL A 347 -0.82 16.84 3.44
CA VAL A 347 -1.18 16.55 4.83
C VAL A 347 -2.69 16.67 5.04
N LEU A 348 -3.30 17.78 4.59
CA LEU A 348 -4.73 18.03 4.82
C LEU A 348 -5.63 16.99 4.14
N ASP A 349 -5.34 16.65 2.89
CA ASP A 349 -6.10 15.66 2.13
C ASP A 349 -5.66 14.20 2.44
N SER A 350 -4.64 14.06 3.31
CA SER A 350 -4.05 12.77 3.68
C SER A 350 -3.65 11.95 2.44
N TYR A 351 -2.93 12.57 1.50
CA TYR A 351 -2.57 11.96 0.21
C TYR A 351 -1.79 10.66 0.34
N TYR A 352 -0.97 10.56 1.38
CA TYR A 352 -0.02 9.48 1.61
C TYR A 352 -0.37 8.64 2.85
N ASP A 353 -1.65 8.62 3.23
CA ASP A 353 -2.13 7.72 4.28
C ASP A 353 -2.04 6.26 3.81
N MET A 354 -1.54 5.39 4.69
CA MET A 354 -1.41 3.95 4.43
C MET A 354 -2.76 3.30 4.11
N SER A 355 -3.87 3.84 4.64
CA SER A 355 -5.22 3.34 4.35
C SER A 355 -5.63 3.53 2.88
N LYS A 356 -5.08 4.55 2.21
CA LYS A 356 -5.36 4.91 0.81
C LYS A 356 -4.31 4.34 -0.16
N ARG A 357 -3.39 3.51 0.33
CA ARG A 357 -2.32 2.94 -0.47
C ARG A 357 -2.89 2.02 -1.55
N GLU A 358 -2.58 2.32 -2.80
CA GLU A 358 -2.96 1.46 -3.92
C GLU A 358 -1.98 0.29 -4.06
N ILE A 359 -2.49 -0.90 -4.39
CA ILE A 359 -1.61 -2.01 -4.77
C ILE A 359 -1.24 -1.81 -6.23
N VAL A 360 -0.01 -1.38 -6.47
CA VAL A 360 0.52 -1.18 -7.83
C VAL A 360 1.31 -2.41 -8.23
N ILE A 361 0.95 -2.96 -9.38
CA ILE A 361 1.70 -4.01 -10.06
C ILE A 361 2.27 -3.31 -11.30
N ASP A 362 3.57 -3.12 -11.37
CA ASP A 362 4.24 -2.52 -12.54
C ASP A 362 4.64 -3.57 -13.57
#